data_AF-X1DGD0-F1
#
_entry.id   AF-X1DGD0-F1
#
_cell.length_a   1.000
_cell.length_b   1.000
_cell.length_c   1.000
_cell.angle_alpha   90.00
_cell.angle_beta   90.00
_cell.angle_gamma   90.00
#
_symmetry.space_group_name_H-M   'P 1'
#
loop_
_entity.id
_entity.type
_entity.pdbx_description
1 polymer ?
#
loop_
_entity_poly.entity_id
_entity_poly.type
_entity_poly.pdbx_seq_one_letter_code
_entity_poly.pdbx_strand_id
1 'polypeptide(L)' 'MKCYSYIVARDFGFAPNPFGGYCTLATCKPGIREGAKIRDWVLGT' A
#
# COMPACT_ATOMS: atom_id res chain seq x y z
N MET A 1 10.26 -6.68 -9.25
CA MET A 1 9.48 -6.62 -8.01
C MET A 1 9.94 -5.38 -7.26
N LYS A 2 9.08 -4.38 -7.12
CA LYS A 2 9.37 -3.13 -6.40
C LYS A 2 8.84 -3.21 -4.98
N CYS A 3 9.44 -2.44 -4.09
CA CYS A 3 9.00 -2.30 -2.71
C CYS A 3 8.73 -0.82 -2.42
N TYR A 4 7.55 -0.53 -1.92
CA TYR A 4 7.10 0.82 -1.58
C TYR A 4 6.89 0.89 -0.07
N SER A 5 7.52 1.87 0.59
CA SER A 5 7.31 2.12 2.01
C SER A 5 6.80 3.54 2.26
N TYR A 6 6.03 3.71 3.33
CA TYR A 6 5.60 5.02 3.81
C TYR A 6 5.20 4.96 5.29
N ILE A 7 5.21 6.12 5.94
CA ILE A 7 4.82 6.25 7.35
C ILE A 7 3.32 6.06 7.49
N VAL A 8 2.91 5.13 8.37
CA VAL A 8 1.53 4.91 8.76
C VAL A 8 1.29 5.54 10.12
N ALA A 9 0.67 6.72 10.14
CA ALA A 9 0.37 7.40 11.39
C ALA A 9 -0.73 6.69 12.21
N ARG A 10 -1.68 6.04 11.53
CA ARG A 10 -2.74 5.19 12.13
C ARG A 10 -3.11 4.11 11.13
N ASP A 11 -3.26 2.88 11.61
CA ASP A 11 -3.69 1.75 10.80
C ASP A 11 -5.12 1.32 11.16
N PHE A 12 -6.02 1.50 10.19
CA PHE A 12 -7.40 1.00 10.25
C PHE A 12 -7.67 -0.04 9.14
N GLY A 13 -6.62 -0.51 8.45
CA GLY A 13 -6.76 -1.38 7.28
C GLY A 13 -7.31 -0.68 6.04
N PHE A 14 -7.22 0.66 5.97
CA PHE A 14 -7.68 1.44 4.82
C PHE A 14 -6.54 1.74 3.82
N ALA A 15 -5.38 2.16 4.32
CA ALA A 15 -4.16 2.34 3.53
C ALA A 15 -2.96 2.16 4.48
N PRO A 16 -2.33 0.97 4.54
CA PRO A 16 -2.48 -0.13 3.58
C PRO A 16 -3.76 -0.92 3.88
N ASN A 17 -4.41 -1.42 2.83
CA ASN A 17 -5.56 -2.31 2.92
C ASN A 17 -5.08 -3.74 2.66
N PRO A 18 -4.88 -4.58 3.70
CA PRO A 18 -4.38 -5.94 3.57
C PRO A 18 -5.46 -6.97 3.20
N PHE A 19 -6.71 -6.55 3.01
CA PHE A 19 -7.84 -7.47 2.81
C PHE A 19 -7.98 -7.89 1.34
N GLY A 20 -8.61 -9.05 1.09
CA GLY A 20 -8.91 -9.51 -0.27
C GLY A 20 -7.76 -10.21 -1.00
N GLY A 21 -6.76 -10.73 -0.28
CA GLY A 21 -5.65 -11.52 -0.84
C GLY A 21 -4.50 -10.71 -1.44
N TYR A 22 -4.64 -9.38 -1.53
CA TYR A 22 -3.59 -8.46 -1.94
C TYR A 22 -3.58 -7.24 -1.03
N CYS A 23 -2.38 -6.79 -0.64
CA CYS A 23 -2.21 -5.52 0.05
C CYS A 23 -2.32 -4.38 -0.96
N THR A 24 -3.29 -3.48 -0.77
CA THR A 24 -3.58 -2.36 -1.67
C THR A 24 -3.52 -1.02 -0.95
N LEU A 25 -3.51 0.08 -1.70
CA LEU A 25 -3.62 1.44 -1.15
C LEU A 25 -4.94 2.05 -1.60
N ALA A 26 -5.95 2.02 -0.72
CA ALA A 26 -7.27 2.56 -1.06
C ALA A 26 -7.25 4.08 -1.28
N THR A 27 -6.34 4.80 -0.60
CA THR A 27 -6.23 6.27 -0.70
C THR A 27 -4.82 6.81 -0.39
N CYS A 28 -4.65 8.14 -0.45
CA CYS A 28 -3.57 8.96 0.12
C CYS A 28 -2.10 8.72 -0.31
N LYS A 29 -1.81 7.94 -1.36
CA LYS A 29 -0.46 7.81 -1.96
C LYS A 29 -0.52 7.69 -3.50
N PRO A 30 -0.92 8.75 -4.23
CA PRO A 30 -1.16 8.68 -5.69
C PRO A 30 0.07 8.19 -6.47
N GLY A 31 1.28 8.65 -6.13
CA GLY A 31 2.50 8.20 -6.82
C GLY A 31 2.83 6.71 -6.64
N ILE A 32 2.50 6.13 -5.49
CA ILE A 32 2.64 4.67 -5.30
C ILE A 32 1.54 3.94 -6.08
N ARG A 33 0.30 4.42 -6.00
CA ARG A 33 -0.87 3.81 -6.67
C ARG A 33 -0.72 3.79 -8.20
N GLU A 34 -0.13 4.82 -8.79
CA GLU A 34 0.11 4.91 -10.23
C GLU A 34 1.18 3.90 -10.70
N GLY A 35 2.16 3.58 -9.85
CA GLY A 35 3.29 2.72 -10.20
C GLY A 35 3.19 1.26 -9.74
N ALA A 36 2.42 0.98 -8.67
CA ALA A 36 2.37 -0.32 -8.04
C ALA A 36 1.59 -1.34 -8.88
N LYS A 37 2.13 -2.56 -8.98
CA LYS A 37 1.52 -3.67 -9.71
C LYS A 37 1.31 -4.88 -8.81
N ILE A 38 0.48 -5.82 -9.26
CA ILE A 38 0.36 -7.12 -8.60
C ILE A 38 1.76 -7.75 -8.50
N ARG A 39 2.08 -8.27 -7.30
CA ARG A 39 3.40 -8.79 -6.87
C ARG A 39 4.43 -7.75 -6.42
N ASP A 40 4.16 -6.45 -6.48
CA ASP A 40 4.96 -5.47 -5.75
C ASP A 40 4.59 -5.45 -4.27
N TRP A 41 5.52 -4.99 -3.43
CA TRP A 41 5.34 -4.92 -1.97
C TRP A 41 4.97 -3.51 -1.54
N VAL A 42 4.04 -3.41 -0.59
CA VAL A 42 3.67 -2.17 0.09
C VAL A 42 3.88 -2.38 1.59
N LEU A 43 4.68 -1.53 2.21
CA LEU A 43 5.06 -1.58 3.62
C LEU A 43 4.62 -0.30 4.31
N GLY A 44 3.87 -0.45 5.40
CA GLY A 44 3.66 0.62 6.38
C GLY A 44 4.72 0.54 7.47
N THR A 45 5.39 1.66 7.76
CA THR A 45 6.32 1.81 8.89
C THR A 45 5.78 2.76 9.93
#